data_AF-N6ULK1-F1
#
_entry.id   AF-N6ULK1-F1
#
_cell.length_a   1.000
_cell.length_b   1.000
_cell.length_c   1.000
_cell.angle_alpha   90.00
_cell.angle_beta   90.00
_cell.angle_gamma   90.00
#
_symmetry.space_group_name_H-M   'P 1'
#
loop_
_entity.id
_entity.type
_entity.pdbx_description
1 polymer ?
#
loop_
_entity_poly.entity_id
_entity_poly.type
_entity_poly.pdbx_seq_one_letter_code
_entity_poly.pdbx_strand_id
1 'polypeptide(L)'
;MNCTAAPFSEDDGPTQIRNQIDYSLKIEMEVAKRGEAHRPVRVYADGAFDLFHQGHARLLRQAKNVFPNVYLIVGGEYEHALSGLSLR
;
A
#
# COMPACT_ATOMS: atom_id res chain seq x y z
N MET A 1 7.43 -18.80 -8.48
CA MET A 1 6.88 -17.54 -7.95
C MET A 1 6.21 -16.81 -9.11
N ASN A 2 4.90 -16.57 -9.02
CA ASN A 2 4.21 -15.76 -10.02
C ASN A 2 4.55 -14.29 -9.73
N CYS A 3 5.38 -13.67 -10.58
CA CYS A 3 5.86 -12.31 -10.36
C CYS A 3 5.01 -11.36 -11.20
N THR A 4 3.88 -10.94 -10.65
CA THR A 4 2.99 -9.95 -11.27
C THR A 4 3.20 -8.58 -10.62
N ALA A 5 2.92 -7.51 -11.34
CA ALA A 5 2.88 -6.17 -10.77
C ALA A 5 1.87 -6.10 -9.60
N ALA A 6 2.10 -5.18 -8.67
CA ALA A 6 1.10 -4.86 -7.66
C ALA A 6 -0.11 -4.19 -8.33
N PRO A 7 -1.35 -4.61 -7.99
CA PRO A 7 -2.55 -4.00 -8.55
C PRO A 7 -2.76 -2.58 -8.02
N PHE A 8 -3.40 -1.73 -8.82
CA PHE A 8 -3.88 -0.42 -8.40
C PHE A 8 -5.07 -0.55 -7.46
N SER A 9 -5.34 0.49 -6.66
CA SER A 9 -6.46 0.48 -5.71
C SER A 9 -7.84 0.35 -6.35
N GLU A 10 -7.95 0.67 -7.64
CA GLU A 10 -9.18 0.63 -8.42
C GLU A 10 -9.40 -0.71 -9.14
N ASP A 11 -8.38 -1.58 -9.19
CA ASP A 11 -8.50 -2.90 -9.79
C ASP A 11 -9.50 -3.78 -9.00
N ASP A 12 -10.09 -4.77 -9.68
CA ASP A 12 -11.14 -5.63 -9.11
C ASP A 12 -10.69 -6.31 -7.81
N GLY A 13 -9.46 -6.83 -7.75
CA GLY A 13 -8.93 -7.54 -6.58
C GLY A 13 -8.89 -6.68 -5.31
N PRO A 14 -8.14 -5.57 -5.29
CA PRO A 14 -8.11 -4.64 -4.15
C PRO A 14 -9.49 -4.06 -3.79
N THR A 15 -10.33 -3.77 -4.79
CA THR A 15 -11.70 -3.26 -4.58
C THR A 15 -12.57 -4.28 -3.86
N GLN A 16 -12.56 -5.55 -4.28
CA GLN A 16 -13.29 -6.62 -3.63
C GLN A 16 -12.83 -6.83 -2.18
N ILE A 17 -11.50 -6.87 -1.94
CA ILE A 17 -10.94 -6.99 -0.59
C ILE A 17 -11.41 -5.83 0.29
N ARG A 18 -11.37 -4.58 -0.20
CA ARG A 18 -11.82 -3.40 0.54
C ARG A 18 -13.30 -3.52 0.91
N ASN A 19 -14.15 -3.90 -0.03
CA ASN A 19 -15.60 -3.95 0.16
C ASN A 19 -16.03 -5.06 1.14
N GLN A 20 -15.20 -6.09 1.35
CA GLN A 20 -15.45 -7.16 2.32
C GLN A 20 -15.01 -6.82 3.75
N ILE A 21 -14.27 -5.73 3.96
CA ILE A 21 -13.77 -5.35 5.28
C ILE A 21 -14.81 -4.55 6.05
N ASP A 22 -15.21 -5.07 7.21
CA ASP A 22 -15.95 -4.31 8.20
C ASP A 22 -15.00 -3.40 8.98
N TYR A 23 -15.09 -2.09 8.75
CA TYR A 23 -14.26 -1.08 9.41
C TYR A 23 -14.76 -0.67 10.80
N SER A 24 -15.94 -1.13 11.23
CA SER A 24 -16.39 -0.93 12.61
C SER A 24 -15.54 -1.73 13.59
N LEU A 25 -14.99 -2.87 13.14
CA LEU A 25 -14.02 -3.70 13.88
C LEU A 25 -12.61 -3.13 13.75
N LYS A 26 -12.23 -2.33 14.74
CA LYS A 26 -10.89 -1.77 14.84
C LYS A 26 -9.87 -2.86 15.24
N ILE A 27 -8.67 -2.75 14.71
CA ILE A 27 -7.54 -3.57 15.13
C ILE A 27 -6.77 -2.75 16.17
N GLU A 28 -6.70 -3.27 17.40
CA GLU A 28 -5.90 -2.68 18.46
C GLU A 28 -4.40 -2.88 18.20
N MET A 29 -3.59 -1.91 18.61
CA MET A 29 -2.14 -1.91 18.36
C MET A 29 -1.44 -3.14 18.95
N GLU A 30 -1.81 -3.56 20.16
CA GLU A 30 -1.20 -4.74 20.80
C GLU A 30 -1.56 -6.05 20.08
N VAL A 31 -2.79 -6.15 19.57
CA VAL A 31 -3.24 -7.29 18.75
C VAL A 31 -2.47 -7.32 17.42
N ALA A 32 -2.27 -6.16 16.79
CA ALA A 32 -1.45 -6.03 15.58
C ALA A 32 0.00 -6.47 15.82
N LYS A 33 0.64 -6.04 16.91
CA LYS A 33 2.01 -6.43 17.28
C LYS A 33 2.15 -7.94 17.53
N ARG A 34 1.14 -8.56 18.13
CA ARG A 34 1.10 -10.01 18.38
C ARG A 34 0.83 -10.83 17.13
N GLY A 35 0.33 -10.21 16.05
CA GLY A 35 -0.04 -10.91 14.82
C GLY A 35 -1.38 -11.64 14.92
N GLU A 36 -2.20 -11.32 15.92
CA GLU A 36 -3.49 -11.97 16.22
C GLU A 36 -4.69 -11.23 15.59
N ALA A 37 -4.42 -10.23 14.73
CA ALA A 37 -5.47 -9.48 14.08
C ALA A 37 -6.33 -10.38 13.17
N HIS A 38 -7.65 -10.18 13.21
CA HIS A 38 -8.62 -10.94 12.43
C HIS A 38 -8.50 -10.75 10.91
N ARG A 39 -7.65 -9.83 10.46
CA ARG A 39 -7.31 -9.56 9.05
C ARG A 39 -5.92 -8.93 8.98
N PRO A 40 -5.27 -8.91 7.80
CA PRO A 40 -4.03 -8.17 7.63
C PRO A 40 -4.17 -6.70 8.03
N VAL A 41 -3.17 -6.19 8.74
CA VAL A 41 -3.09 -4.79 9.13
C VAL A 41 -2.80 -3.97 7.87
N ARG A 42 -3.69 -3.03 7.55
CA ARG A 42 -3.51 -2.15 6.39
C ARG A 42 -2.58 -1.02 6.76
N VAL A 43 -1.41 -0.97 6.13
CA VAL A 43 -0.42 0.09 6.32
C VAL A 43 -0.39 0.92 5.05
N TYR A 44 -0.47 2.24 5.18
CA TYR A 44 -0.37 3.17 4.07
C TYR A 44 1.00 3.87 4.13
N ALA A 45 1.75 3.83 3.04
CA ALA A 45 2.98 4.58 2.87
C ALA A 45 2.80 5.51 1.67
N ASP A 46 3.03 6.79 1.87
CA ASP A 46 2.89 7.81 0.84
C ASP A 46 4.25 8.42 0.48
N GLY A 47 4.41 8.86 -0.77
CA GLY A 47 5.60 9.57 -1.22
C GLY A 47 5.66 9.77 -2.73
N ALA A 48 6.50 10.70 -3.18
CA ALA A 48 6.69 10.97 -4.61
C ALA A 48 7.37 9.81 -5.36
N PHE A 49 8.22 9.04 -4.67
CA PHE A 49 8.97 7.89 -5.23
C PHE A 49 9.72 8.16 -6.55
N ASP A 50 10.09 9.42 -6.82
CA ASP A 50 10.88 9.81 -8.00
C ASP A 50 12.23 9.10 -8.04
N LEU A 51 12.70 8.77 -9.25
CA LEU A 51 13.92 7.99 -9.51
C LEU A 51 14.08 6.80 -8.55
N PHE A 52 13.06 5.92 -8.52
CA PHE A 52 12.94 4.84 -7.55
C PHE A 52 14.25 4.07 -7.31
N HIS A 53 14.78 4.16 -6.08
CA HIS A 53 16.08 3.60 -5.71
C HIS A 53 16.02 2.76 -4.42
N GLN A 54 17.14 2.16 -4.02
CA GLN A 54 17.23 1.26 -2.87
C GLN A 54 16.70 1.85 -1.54
N GLY A 55 16.81 3.17 -1.35
CA GLY A 55 16.21 3.87 -0.20
C GLY A 55 14.70 3.66 -0.11
N HIS A 56 13.96 3.89 -1.20
CA HIS A 56 12.51 3.65 -1.28
C HIS A 56 12.17 2.18 -1.04
N ALA A 57 12.91 1.25 -1.66
CA ALA A 57 12.70 -0.17 -1.44
C ALA A 57 12.88 -0.58 0.03
N ARG A 58 13.88 -0.02 0.72
CA ARG A 58 14.10 -0.28 2.16
C ARG A 58 12.99 0.30 3.04
N LEU A 59 12.51 1.50 2.71
CA LEU A 59 11.38 2.13 3.39
C LEU A 59 10.12 1.27 3.24
N LEU A 60 9.76 0.87 2.02
CA LEU A 60 8.59 0.03 1.77
C LEU A 60 8.73 -1.34 2.43
N ARG A 61 9.95 -1.92 2.46
CA ARG A 61 10.23 -3.16 3.19
C ARG A 61 10.03 -2.99 4.70
N GLN A 62 10.45 -1.88 5.28
CA GLN A 62 10.19 -1.59 6.71
C GLN A 62 8.70 -1.44 6.97
N ALA A 63 7.98 -0.70 6.13
CA ALA A 63 6.53 -0.54 6.23
C ALA A 63 5.79 -1.89 6.12
N LYS A 64 6.21 -2.78 5.23
CA LYS A 64 5.65 -4.13 5.08
C LYS A 64 5.89 -5.02 6.32
N ASN A 65 6.93 -4.75 7.08
CA ASN A 65 7.38 -5.58 8.22
C ASN A 65 7.07 -4.96 9.58
N VAL A 66 6.30 -3.87 9.64
CA VAL A 66 5.97 -3.20 10.91
C VAL A 66 5.06 -4.06 11.82
N PHE A 67 4.32 -5.00 11.24
CA PHE A 67 3.55 -6.03 11.96
C PHE A 67 3.76 -7.41 11.29
N PRO A 68 3.44 -8.52 11.99
CA PRO A 68 3.58 -9.87 11.43
C PRO A 68 2.72 -10.13 10.18
N ASN A 69 1.57 -9.46 10.05
CA ASN A 69 0.64 -9.64 8.93
C ASN A 69 0.16 -8.28 8.39
N VAL A 70 0.79 -7.79 7.32
CA VAL A 70 0.54 -6.46 6.74
C VAL A 70 0.02 -6.56 5.31
N TYR A 71 -0.98 -5.75 4.96
CA TYR A 71 -1.33 -5.38 3.59
C TYR A 71 -0.82 -3.95 3.35
N LEU A 72 0.27 -3.82 2.59
CA LEU A 72 0.90 -2.52 2.32
C LEU A 72 0.22 -1.85 1.13
N ILE A 73 -0.24 -0.63 1.31
CA ILE A 73 -0.78 0.26 0.28
C ILE A 73 0.24 1.37 0.09
N VAL A 74 0.61 1.63 -1.16
CA VAL A 74 1.59 2.67 -1.49
C VAL A 74 0.89 3.77 -2.29
N GLY A 75 0.83 4.97 -1.74
CA GLY A 75 0.43 6.18 -2.44
C GLY A 75 1.63 6.73 -3.19
N GLY A 76 1.46 7.02 -4.48
CA GLY A 76 2.45 7.72 -5.29
C GLY A 76 1.85 9.04 -5.77
N GLU A 77 2.58 10.13 -5.61
CA GLU A 77 2.24 11.37 -6.30
C GLU A 77 2.68 11.26 -7.77
N TYR A 78 1.72 11.32 -8.68
CA TYR A 78 2.02 11.50 -10.10
C TYR A 78 2.32 12.98 -10.37
N GLU A 79 3.50 13.47 -9.97
CA GLU A 79 3.96 14.77 -10.44
C GLU A 79 4.50 14.60 -11.87
N HIS A 80 3.90 15.35 -12.81
CA HIS A 80 4.22 15.45 -14.25
C HIS A 80 3.53 14.52 -15.27
N ALA A 81 2.20 14.40 -15.23
CA ALA A 81 1.45 14.06 -16.46
C ALA A 81 1.21 15.26 -17.41
N LEU A 82 1.56 16.50 -17.02
CA LEU A 82 1.22 17.71 -17.80
C LEU A 82 2.33 18.78 -17.88
N SER A 83 3.61 18.41 -18.05
CA SER A 83 4.66 19.37 -18.45
C SER A 83 5.06 19.26 -19.93
N GLY A 84 4.28 18.56 -20.77
CA GLY A 84 4.64 18.28 -22.17
C GLY A 84 3.54 18.29 -23.22
N LEU A 85 2.30 18.70 -22.92
CA LEU A 85 1.26 18.86 -23.95
C LEU A 85 1.13 20.34 -24.33
N SER A 86 1.83 20.67 -25.42
CA SER A 86 1.63 21.87 -26.23
C SER A 86 0.14 22.20 -26.36
N LEU A 87 -0.20 23.47 -26.14
CA LEU A 87 -1.45 24.06 -26.60
C LEU A 87 -1.65 23.72 -28.09
N ARG A 88 -2.65 22.91 -28.39
CA ARG A 88 -3.45 22.93 -29.61
C ARG A 88 -4.88 22.57 -29.23
#